data_AF-A0A5B7ASY9-F1
#
_entry.id   AF-A0A5B7ASY9-F1
#
_cell.length_a   1.000
_cell.length_b   1.000
_cell.length_c   1.000
_cell.angle_alpha   90.00
_cell.angle_beta   90.00
_cell.angle_gamma   90.00
#
_symmetry.space_group_name_H-M   'P 1'
#
loop_
_entity.id
_entity.type
_entity.pdbx_description
1 polymer ?
#
loop_
_entity_poly.entity_id
_entity_poly.type
_entity_poly.pdbx_seq_one_letter_code
_entity_poly.pdbx_strand_id
1 'polypeptide(L)'
;QCRGDLSNVECYNCVSRLPILIDKLCGEPVAARIQLFGCYMLYEIAGSAQISGVEMLYKSCGGKNVAGSGFEERRDTAFSTLESGMVGGGNGFYTTSYESFYVLGQCEGDLGTADCGECVKSAVQRAQVECGSSVSGQVYLHKCFISYSYYPNGVPKISSSSSSSSSSSSASESSSPSSGTGQNTGKTAAIILGGVVGVGFLFICLLFARGLMKKHDDF
;
A
#
# COMPACT_ATOMS: atom_id res chain seq x y z
N GLN A 1 -2.45 -8.26 -16.23
CA GLN A 1 -1.29 -7.39 -16.53
C GLN A 1 -0.42 -7.22 -15.28
N CYS A 2 0.88 -6.97 -15.44
CA CYS A 2 1.82 -6.69 -14.35
C CYS A 2 2.03 -5.19 -14.15
N ARG A 3 2.58 -4.80 -13.00
CA ARG A 3 3.03 -3.42 -12.75
C ARG A 3 4.29 -3.12 -13.58
N GLY A 4 4.34 -1.92 -14.18
CA GLY A 4 5.27 -1.61 -15.27
C GLY A 4 6.76 -1.50 -14.88
N ASP A 5 7.07 -1.50 -13.58
CA ASP A 5 8.43 -1.48 -13.03
C ASP A 5 8.98 -2.87 -12.66
N LEU A 6 8.18 -3.94 -12.82
CA LEU A 6 8.60 -5.29 -12.46
C LEU A 6 9.42 -5.97 -13.57
N SER A 7 10.43 -6.73 -13.16
CA SER A 7 11.11 -7.66 -14.07
C SER A 7 10.17 -8.79 -14.52
N ASN A 8 10.51 -9.45 -15.63
CA ASN A 8 9.78 -10.63 -16.11
C ASN A 8 9.65 -11.73 -15.05
N VAL A 9 10.66 -11.90 -14.19
CA VAL A 9 10.66 -12.91 -13.12
C VAL A 9 9.66 -12.53 -12.01
N GLU A 10 9.65 -11.27 -11.57
CA GLU A 10 8.69 -10.77 -10.58
C GLU A 10 7.25 -10.79 -11.12
N CYS A 11 7.07 -10.38 -12.37
CA CYS A 11 5.80 -10.45 -13.07
C CYS A 11 5.26 -11.90 -13.14
N TYR A 12 6.08 -12.86 -13.57
CA TYR A 12 5.73 -14.28 -13.59
C TYR A 12 5.39 -14.82 -12.19
N ASN A 13 6.21 -14.50 -11.18
CA ASN A 13 5.99 -14.92 -9.79
C ASN A 13 4.73 -14.31 -9.16
N CYS A 14 4.29 -13.15 -9.65
CA CYS A 14 3.03 -12.54 -9.25
C CYS A 14 1.84 -13.19 -9.97
N VAL A 15 1.87 -13.27 -11.31
CA VAL A 15 0.75 -13.74 -12.14
C VAL A 15 0.45 -15.22 -11.89
N SER A 16 1.46 -16.06 -11.71
CA SER A 16 1.31 -17.50 -11.41
C SER A 16 0.52 -17.80 -10.13
N ARG A 17 0.40 -16.84 -9.21
CA ARG A 17 -0.40 -16.97 -7.98
C ARG A 17 -1.88 -16.62 -8.17
N LEU A 18 -2.22 -15.87 -9.22
CA LEU A 18 -3.58 -15.32 -9.39
C LEU A 18 -4.64 -16.41 -9.55
N PRO A 19 -4.48 -17.46 -10.38
CA PRO A 19 -5.50 -18.51 -10.50
C PRO A 19 -5.78 -19.24 -9.18
N ILE A 20 -4.72 -19.55 -8.41
CA ILE A 20 -4.81 -20.23 -7.11
C ILE A 20 -5.53 -19.35 -6.07
N LEU A 21 -5.38 -18.02 -6.16
CA LEU A 21 -6.08 -17.08 -5.29
C LEU A 21 -7.53 -16.88 -5.72
N ILE A 22 -7.84 -16.87 -7.03
CA ILE A 22 -9.23 -16.82 -7.53
C ILE A 22 -9.98 -18.07 -7.08
N ASP A 23 -9.41 -19.26 -7.29
CA ASP A 23 -9.96 -20.55 -6.83
C ASP A 23 -10.30 -20.51 -5.32
N LYS A 24 -9.35 -20.10 -4.49
CA LYS A 24 -9.53 -20.05 -3.02
C LYS A 24 -10.49 -18.99 -2.51
N LEU A 25 -10.66 -17.88 -3.24
CA LEU A 25 -11.48 -16.74 -2.79
C LEU A 25 -12.88 -16.71 -3.44
N CYS A 26 -13.03 -17.32 -4.61
CA CYS A 26 -14.20 -17.22 -5.46
C CYS A 26 -14.73 -18.58 -5.97
N GLY A 27 -14.01 -19.68 -5.74
CA GLY A 27 -14.33 -21.00 -6.31
C GLY A 27 -14.04 -21.04 -7.81
N GLU A 28 -15.00 -21.53 -8.60
CA GLU A 28 -14.93 -21.53 -10.07
C GLU A 28 -15.86 -20.45 -10.66
N PRO A 29 -15.55 -19.14 -10.53
CA PRO A 29 -16.45 -18.09 -11.00
C PRO A 29 -16.33 -17.92 -12.52
N VAL A 30 -17.46 -17.63 -13.17
CA VAL A 30 -17.53 -17.34 -14.62
C VAL A 30 -16.91 -15.99 -15.01
N ALA A 31 -16.71 -15.10 -14.02
CA ALA A 31 -15.99 -13.85 -14.16
C ALA A 31 -15.28 -13.52 -12.84
N ALA A 32 -14.03 -13.06 -12.89
CA ALA A 32 -13.29 -12.67 -11.70
C ALA A 32 -12.33 -11.50 -11.99
N ARG A 33 -12.22 -10.61 -11.01
CA ARG A 33 -11.14 -9.62 -10.92
C ARG A 33 -10.34 -9.88 -9.65
N ILE A 34 -9.02 -10.03 -9.79
CA ILE A 34 -8.10 -10.07 -8.66
C ILE A 34 -6.95 -9.09 -8.89
N GLN A 35 -6.68 -8.27 -7.89
CA GLN A 35 -5.65 -7.23 -7.91
C GLN A 35 -4.68 -7.47 -6.76
N LEU A 36 -3.41 -7.69 -7.09
CA LEU A 36 -2.29 -7.64 -6.16
C LEU A 36 -1.49 -6.33 -6.40
N PHE A 37 -0.55 -6.06 -5.52
CA PHE A 37 0.33 -4.88 -5.62
C PHE A 37 1.22 -4.88 -6.88
N GLY A 38 1.63 -6.07 -7.35
CA GLY A 38 2.51 -6.22 -8.52
C GLY A 38 1.83 -6.66 -9.81
N CYS A 39 0.58 -7.12 -9.77
CA CYS A 39 -0.12 -7.65 -10.94
C CYS A 39 -1.61 -7.79 -10.68
N TYR A 40 -2.41 -7.86 -11.75
CA TYR A 40 -3.83 -8.18 -11.67
C TYR A 40 -4.25 -9.10 -12.83
N MET A 41 -5.39 -9.75 -12.65
CA MET A 41 -6.09 -10.52 -13.66
C MET A 41 -7.56 -10.14 -13.62
N LEU A 42 -8.13 -9.95 -14.81
CA LEU A 42 -9.56 -9.81 -15.06
C LEU A 42 -9.90 -10.84 -16.13
N TYR A 43 -10.96 -11.61 -15.91
CA TYR A 43 -11.63 -12.37 -16.96
C TYR A 43 -13.14 -12.29 -16.75
N GLU A 44 -13.87 -12.33 -17.85
CA GLU A 44 -15.33 -12.21 -17.87
C GLU A 44 -15.91 -12.92 -19.08
N ILE A 45 -17.20 -13.25 -19.02
CA ILE A 45 -17.96 -13.78 -20.15
C ILE A 45 -18.23 -12.67 -21.18
N ALA A 46 -18.13 -13.02 -22.46
CA ALA A 46 -18.44 -12.09 -23.54
C ALA A 46 -19.90 -11.61 -23.45
N GLY A 47 -20.11 -10.29 -23.57
CA GLY A 47 -21.43 -9.67 -23.40
C GLY A 47 -21.76 -9.22 -21.97
N SER A 48 -20.76 -9.10 -21.10
CA SER A 48 -20.89 -8.37 -19.83
C SER A 48 -21.30 -6.90 -20.06
N ALA A 49 -21.90 -6.28 -19.03
CA ALA A 49 -22.29 -4.88 -19.10
C ALA A 49 -21.05 -3.97 -19.13
N GLN A 50 -21.08 -2.91 -19.95
CA GLN A 50 -19.98 -1.95 -20.03
C GLN A 50 -19.89 -1.13 -18.74
N ILE A 51 -18.95 -1.49 -17.86
CA ILE A 51 -18.64 -0.77 -16.63
C ILE A 51 -17.88 0.52 -16.95
N SER A 52 -18.16 1.60 -16.23
CA SER A 52 -17.44 2.87 -16.42
C SER A 52 -15.98 2.72 -15.99
N GLY A 53 -15.04 3.13 -16.84
CA GLY A 53 -13.60 3.02 -16.55
C GLY A 53 -13.17 3.73 -15.26
N VAL A 54 -13.93 4.73 -14.82
CA VAL A 54 -13.70 5.53 -13.61
C VAL A 54 -14.54 5.10 -12.41
N GLU A 55 -15.24 3.97 -12.48
CA GLU A 55 -15.97 3.39 -11.34
C GLU A 55 -14.97 2.99 -10.24
N MET A 56 -15.25 3.41 -9.00
CA MET A 56 -14.38 3.10 -7.85
C MET A 56 -14.61 1.66 -7.39
N LEU A 57 -13.56 0.84 -7.47
CA LEU A 57 -13.60 -0.56 -7.04
C LEU A 57 -13.13 -0.73 -5.58
N TYR A 58 -12.03 -0.07 -5.22
CA TYR A 58 -11.44 -0.19 -3.89
C TYR A 58 -10.58 1.03 -3.55
N LYS A 59 -10.57 1.42 -2.27
CA LYS A 59 -9.62 2.40 -1.73
C LYS A 59 -9.07 1.94 -0.39
N SER A 60 -7.78 2.19 -0.17
CA SER A 60 -7.09 2.01 1.10
C SER A 60 -6.31 3.27 1.40
N CYS A 61 -6.44 3.80 2.61
CA CYS A 61 -5.78 5.03 3.04
C CYS A 61 -4.94 4.71 4.29
N GLY A 62 -3.70 5.17 4.30
CA GLY A 62 -2.78 5.02 5.44
C GLY A 62 -3.18 5.90 6.62
N GLY A 63 -2.38 5.84 7.69
CA GLY A 63 -2.55 6.72 8.84
C GLY A 63 -2.42 8.20 8.46
N LYS A 64 -3.12 9.07 9.21
CA LYS A 64 -2.87 10.51 9.18
C LYS A 64 -1.72 10.80 10.13
N ASN A 65 -0.60 11.30 9.62
CA ASN A 65 0.47 11.83 10.46
C ASN A 65 0.43 13.36 10.42
N VAL A 66 1.01 14.00 11.43
CA VAL A 66 1.35 15.42 11.39
C VAL A 66 2.60 15.61 10.52
N ALA A 67 2.49 15.27 9.24
CA ALA A 67 3.43 15.75 8.25
C ALA A 67 3.26 17.28 8.19
N GLY A 68 4.36 18.01 8.33
CA GLY A 68 4.33 19.45 8.58
C GLY A 68 3.73 20.29 7.45
N SER A 69 3.70 21.61 7.66
CA SER A 69 3.24 22.60 6.69
C SER A 69 3.64 22.29 5.24
N GLY A 70 2.69 22.40 4.31
CA GLY A 70 2.89 22.06 2.90
C GLY A 70 2.84 20.56 2.59
N PHE A 71 2.27 19.72 3.44
CA PHE A 71 2.08 18.30 3.13
C PHE A 71 1.14 18.09 1.93
N GLU A 72 -0.05 18.69 1.96
CA GLU A 72 -1.04 18.62 0.87
C GLU A 72 -0.50 19.21 -0.43
N GLU A 73 0.17 20.37 -0.37
CA GLU A 73 0.79 21.02 -1.53
C GLU A 73 1.82 20.12 -2.22
N ARG A 74 2.66 19.42 -1.46
CA ARG A 74 3.66 18.49 -1.99
C ARG A 74 3.03 17.22 -2.54
N ARG A 75 1.95 16.71 -1.92
CA ARG A 75 1.15 15.59 -2.42
C ARG A 75 0.53 15.95 -3.78
N ASP A 76 -0.12 17.09 -3.86
CA ASP A 76 -0.88 17.51 -5.03
C ASP A 76 0.05 17.93 -6.18
N THR A 77 1.25 18.46 -5.87
CA THR A 77 2.32 18.65 -6.86
C THR A 77 2.85 17.32 -7.40
N ALA A 78 3.02 16.30 -6.55
CA ALA A 78 3.36 14.95 -7.00
C ALA A 78 2.27 14.37 -7.92
N PHE A 79 1.00 14.53 -7.57
CA PHE A 79 -0.13 14.10 -8.40
C PHE A 79 -0.19 14.83 -9.75
N SER A 80 -0.03 16.15 -9.79
CA SER A 80 0.00 16.91 -11.06
C SER A 80 1.17 16.49 -11.97
N THR A 81 2.32 16.14 -11.38
CA THR A 81 3.47 15.57 -12.10
C THR A 81 3.14 14.17 -12.65
N LEU A 82 2.42 13.34 -11.88
CA LEU A 82 1.93 12.04 -12.33
C LEU A 82 0.95 12.15 -13.50
N GLU A 83 -0.08 12.99 -13.39
CA GLU A 83 -1.08 13.23 -14.45
C GLU A 83 -0.41 13.66 -15.76
N SER A 84 0.55 14.59 -15.66
CA SER A 84 1.34 15.06 -16.81
C SER A 84 2.17 13.93 -17.45
N GLY A 85 2.77 13.06 -16.63
CA GLY A 85 3.58 11.93 -17.08
C GLY A 85 2.78 10.82 -17.76
N MET A 86 1.53 10.57 -17.32
CA MET A 86 0.65 9.59 -17.97
C MET A 86 0.37 9.96 -19.43
N VAL A 87 0.14 11.25 -19.71
CA VAL A 87 -0.12 11.76 -21.07
C VAL A 87 1.17 11.93 -21.87
N GLY A 88 2.27 12.34 -21.21
CA GLY A 88 3.55 12.70 -21.85
C GLY A 88 4.46 11.54 -22.27
N GLY A 89 4.04 10.28 -22.14
CA GLY A 89 4.82 9.11 -22.59
C GLY A 89 4.83 7.90 -21.65
N GLY A 90 4.03 7.89 -20.59
CA GLY A 90 3.98 6.76 -19.65
C GLY A 90 3.49 5.42 -20.21
N ASN A 91 2.91 5.36 -21.42
CA ASN A 91 2.43 4.10 -22.04
C ASN A 91 1.58 3.22 -21.09
N GLY A 92 0.72 3.86 -20.30
CA GLY A 92 -0.13 3.19 -19.31
C GLY A 92 0.52 2.91 -17.94
N PHE A 93 1.77 3.30 -17.70
CA PHE A 93 2.43 3.22 -16.38
C PHE A 93 3.42 4.37 -16.15
N TYR A 94 3.22 5.16 -15.10
CA TYR A 94 4.15 6.22 -14.74
C TYR A 94 4.41 6.26 -13.23
N THR A 95 5.65 6.60 -12.85
CA THR A 95 6.05 6.82 -11.47
C THR A 95 6.87 8.10 -11.38
N THR A 96 6.69 8.86 -10.31
CA THR A 96 7.50 10.05 -10.05
C THR A 96 7.62 10.29 -8.55
N SER A 97 8.53 11.17 -8.15
CA SER A 97 8.64 11.66 -6.79
C SER A 97 8.73 13.18 -6.76
N TYR A 98 8.11 13.75 -5.73
CA TYR A 98 8.22 15.18 -5.41
C TYR A 98 8.54 15.32 -3.93
N GLU A 99 9.75 15.81 -3.63
CA GLU A 99 10.37 15.80 -2.30
C GLU A 99 10.25 14.45 -1.55
N SER A 100 9.29 14.37 -0.62
CA SER A 100 9.04 13.24 0.27
C SER A 100 7.92 12.32 -0.26
N PHE A 101 7.22 12.69 -1.32
CA PHE A 101 6.19 11.83 -1.93
C PHE A 101 6.76 11.01 -3.07
N TYR A 102 6.45 9.71 -3.05
CA TYR A 102 6.49 8.85 -4.23
C TYR A 102 5.05 8.59 -4.67
N VAL A 103 4.79 8.68 -5.96
CA VAL A 103 3.50 8.40 -6.57
C VAL A 103 3.67 7.52 -7.80
N LEU A 104 2.70 6.64 -8.04
CA LEU A 104 2.59 5.84 -9.25
C LEU A 104 1.16 5.80 -9.74
N GLY A 105 0.99 5.71 -11.05
CA GLY A 105 -0.29 5.51 -11.72
C GLY A 105 -0.16 4.48 -12.82
N GLN A 106 -1.21 3.70 -13.01
CA GLN A 106 -1.24 2.64 -14.01
C GLN A 106 -2.64 2.45 -14.58
N CYS A 107 -2.71 2.26 -15.89
CA CYS A 107 -3.92 1.95 -16.64
C CYS A 107 -3.94 0.47 -17.08
N GLU A 108 -5.12 -0.05 -17.37
CA GLU A 108 -5.29 -1.29 -18.10
C GLU A 108 -4.70 -1.16 -19.52
N GLY A 109 -4.02 -2.20 -20.00
CA GLY A 109 -3.26 -2.16 -21.25
C GLY A 109 -4.09 -2.06 -22.54
N ASP A 110 -5.42 -2.09 -22.45
CA ASP A 110 -6.33 -1.85 -23.59
C ASP A 110 -6.73 -0.38 -23.74
N LEU A 111 -6.35 0.48 -22.78
CA LEU A 111 -6.83 1.85 -22.66
C LEU A 111 -5.94 2.83 -23.45
N GLY A 112 -6.56 3.68 -24.27
CA GLY A 112 -5.85 4.72 -25.03
C GLY A 112 -5.24 5.79 -24.11
N THR A 113 -4.17 6.45 -24.57
CA THR A 113 -3.39 7.42 -23.77
C THR A 113 -4.25 8.54 -23.17
N ALA A 114 -5.24 9.05 -23.91
CA ALA A 114 -6.15 10.09 -23.43
C ALA A 114 -7.08 9.58 -22.31
N ASP A 115 -7.76 8.46 -22.55
CA ASP A 115 -8.65 7.82 -21.56
C ASP A 115 -7.89 7.39 -20.31
N CYS A 116 -6.63 6.97 -20.47
CA CYS A 116 -5.71 6.67 -19.39
C CYS A 116 -5.36 7.89 -18.54
N GLY A 117 -5.09 9.03 -19.16
CA GLY A 117 -4.90 10.30 -18.47
C GLY A 117 -6.12 10.71 -17.65
N GLU A 118 -7.32 10.69 -18.26
CA GLU A 118 -8.58 11.03 -17.56
C GLU A 118 -8.95 10.02 -16.46
N CYS A 119 -8.62 8.73 -16.63
CA CYS A 119 -8.80 7.74 -15.57
C CYS A 119 -7.89 8.02 -14.37
N VAL A 120 -6.59 8.25 -14.59
CA VAL A 120 -5.64 8.55 -13.50
C VAL A 120 -6.00 9.86 -12.79
N LYS A 121 -6.39 10.89 -13.52
CA LYS A 121 -6.91 12.16 -12.98
C LYS A 121 -8.16 11.95 -12.13
N SER A 122 -9.08 11.10 -12.57
CA SER A 122 -10.25 10.69 -11.77
C SER A 122 -9.81 9.97 -10.48
N ALA A 123 -8.78 9.12 -10.54
CA ALA A 123 -8.24 8.42 -9.38
C ALA A 123 -7.52 9.36 -8.39
N VAL A 124 -6.83 10.39 -8.88
CA VAL A 124 -6.25 11.49 -8.09
C VAL A 124 -7.34 12.25 -7.33
N GLN A 125 -8.40 12.68 -8.01
CA GLN A 125 -9.54 13.35 -7.38
C GLN A 125 -10.18 12.48 -6.30
N ARG A 126 -10.36 11.17 -6.56
CA ARG A 126 -10.81 10.22 -5.54
C ARG A 126 -9.84 10.15 -4.37
N ALA A 127 -8.52 10.06 -4.57
CA ALA A 127 -7.55 10.03 -3.46
C ALA A 127 -7.61 11.29 -2.59
N GLN A 128 -7.72 12.47 -3.19
CA GLN A 128 -7.83 13.75 -2.48
C GLN A 128 -9.07 13.79 -1.57
N VAL A 129 -10.23 13.35 -2.06
CA VAL A 129 -11.49 13.30 -1.30
C VAL A 129 -11.52 12.16 -0.27
N GLU A 130 -11.13 10.96 -0.70
CA GLU A 130 -11.34 9.71 0.04
C GLU A 130 -10.25 9.40 1.08
N CYS A 131 -9.04 9.90 0.88
CA CYS A 131 -7.90 9.70 1.77
C CYS A 131 -7.39 10.98 2.43
N GLY A 132 -7.64 12.17 1.86
CA GLY A 132 -7.30 13.46 2.47
C GLY A 132 -5.84 13.51 2.94
N SER A 133 -5.61 13.87 4.21
CA SER A 133 -4.28 13.98 4.83
C SER A 133 -3.62 12.64 5.24
N SER A 134 -4.03 11.51 4.64
CA SER A 134 -3.36 10.21 4.87
C SER A 134 -1.96 10.19 4.23
N VAL A 135 -0.95 9.66 4.92
CA VAL A 135 0.45 9.63 4.42
C VAL A 135 0.69 8.65 3.28
N SER A 136 -0.24 7.74 3.05
CA SER A 136 -0.24 6.86 1.88
C SER A 136 -1.66 6.57 1.48
N GLY A 137 -1.83 6.08 0.26
CA GLY A 137 -3.11 5.60 -0.21
C GLY A 137 -2.98 4.82 -1.51
N GLN A 138 -3.96 3.96 -1.76
CA GLN A 138 -4.14 3.21 -2.99
C GLN A 138 -5.59 3.38 -3.41
N VAL A 139 -5.82 3.81 -4.64
CA VAL A 139 -7.16 3.99 -5.23
C VAL A 139 -7.23 3.21 -6.52
N TYR A 140 -8.15 2.25 -6.57
CA TYR A 140 -8.40 1.39 -7.72
C TYR A 140 -9.73 1.77 -8.34
N LEU A 141 -9.67 2.28 -9.57
CA LEU A 141 -10.83 2.41 -10.44
C LEU A 141 -10.91 1.20 -11.38
N HIS A 142 -11.96 1.11 -12.17
CA HIS A 142 -12.16 -0.02 -13.07
C HIS A 142 -11.01 -0.17 -14.09
N LYS A 143 -10.61 0.91 -14.76
CA LYS A 143 -9.59 0.90 -15.83
C LYS A 143 -8.21 1.44 -15.43
N CYS A 144 -8.01 1.87 -14.19
CA CYS A 144 -6.71 2.35 -13.71
C CYS A 144 -6.60 2.30 -12.18
N PHE A 145 -5.39 2.45 -11.65
CA PHE A 145 -5.16 2.69 -10.23
C PHE A 145 -4.02 3.67 -10.00
N ILE A 146 -4.02 4.30 -8.82
CA ILE A 146 -2.88 5.06 -8.31
C ILE A 146 -2.47 4.57 -6.93
N SER A 147 -1.20 4.76 -6.59
CA SER A 147 -0.67 4.57 -5.25
C SER A 147 0.28 5.71 -4.90
N TYR A 148 0.26 6.15 -3.64
CA TYR A 148 1.15 7.16 -3.14
C TYR A 148 1.63 6.85 -1.72
N SER A 149 2.85 7.28 -1.41
CA SER A 149 3.50 7.11 -0.11
C SER A 149 4.40 8.29 0.22
N TYR A 150 4.26 8.80 1.44
CA TYR A 150 5.12 9.83 2.03
C TYR A 150 6.26 9.20 2.83
N TYR A 151 7.48 9.69 2.60
CA TYR A 151 8.72 9.24 3.21
C TYR A 151 9.33 10.41 3.99
N PRO A 152 9.24 10.44 5.33
CA PRO A 152 9.73 11.55 6.16
C PRO A 152 11.21 11.90 5.94
N ASN A 153 12.02 10.90 5.55
CA ASN A 153 13.46 11.03 5.31
C ASN A 153 13.81 11.14 3.81
N GLY A 154 12.83 11.51 2.96
CA GLY A 154 12.95 11.52 1.51
C GLY A 154 12.69 10.16 0.85
N VAL A 155 12.27 10.18 -0.42
CA VAL A 155 12.00 8.96 -1.19
C VAL A 155 13.30 8.17 -1.40
N PRO A 156 13.35 6.86 -1.09
CA PRO A 156 14.52 6.03 -1.33
C PRO A 156 14.90 6.04 -2.81
N LYS A 157 16.13 6.45 -3.12
CA LYS A 157 16.70 6.26 -4.45
C LYS A 157 16.98 4.78 -4.64
N ILE A 158 16.16 4.11 -5.46
CA ILE A 158 16.45 2.76 -5.92
C ILE A 158 17.67 2.87 -6.82
N SER A 159 18.85 2.60 -6.27
CA SER A 159 20.05 2.34 -7.05
C SER A 159 19.77 1.11 -7.91
N SER A 160 19.52 1.31 -9.20
CA SER A 160 19.39 0.24 -10.17
C SER A 160 20.67 -0.61 -10.13
N SER A 161 20.60 -1.80 -9.53
CA SER A 161 21.72 -2.72 -9.43
C SER A 161 21.96 -3.44 -10.77
N SER A 162 22.29 -2.66 -11.79
CA SER A 162 22.63 -3.07 -13.14
C SER A 162 24.07 -2.63 -13.44
N SER A 163 25.01 -3.47 -13.02
CA SER A 163 26.32 -3.69 -13.67
C SER A 163 27.01 -2.48 -14.31
N SER A 164 27.66 -1.64 -13.50
CA SER A 164 28.81 -0.84 -13.96
C SER A 164 30.10 -1.51 -13.49
N SER A 165 30.65 -2.37 -14.33
CA SER A 165 31.96 -2.99 -14.12
C SER A 165 33.08 -1.97 -14.32
N SER A 166 33.69 -1.51 -13.23
CA SER A 166 35.00 -0.86 -13.25
C SER A 166 35.78 -1.19 -11.98
N SER A 167 36.65 -2.19 -12.08
CA SER A 167 37.90 -2.31 -11.34
C SER A 167 38.70 -0.99 -11.44
N SER A 168 39.57 -0.60 -10.50
CA SER A 168 40.29 -1.38 -9.47
C SER A 168 40.99 -0.46 -8.46
N SER A 169 41.15 -0.94 -7.21
CA SER A 169 42.25 -0.66 -6.25
C SER A 169 42.49 0.80 -5.78
N SER A 170 42.89 1.10 -4.54
CA SER A 170 43.81 0.39 -3.64
C SER A 170 43.52 0.64 -2.15
N ALA A 171 44.17 -0.13 -1.28
CA ALA A 171 43.91 -0.24 0.16
C ALA A 171 44.57 0.83 1.07
N SER A 172 44.11 0.88 2.32
CA SER A 172 44.91 1.12 3.55
C SER A 172 44.21 0.51 4.77
N GLU A 173 44.91 -0.32 5.54
CA GLU A 173 44.42 -0.95 6.78
C GLU A 173 44.61 -0.06 8.01
N SER A 174 43.81 -0.29 9.06
CA SER A 174 44.25 -0.27 10.47
C SER A 174 43.21 -0.96 11.37
N SER A 175 43.67 -1.59 12.45
CA SER A 175 42.99 -2.71 13.13
C SER A 175 42.23 -2.38 14.43
N SER A 176 41.14 -3.14 14.65
CA SER A 176 40.59 -3.81 15.86
C SER A 176 41.16 -3.52 17.28
N PRO A 177 40.45 -3.83 18.40
CA PRO A 177 39.33 -4.79 18.58
C PRO A 177 38.16 -4.20 19.46
N SER A 178 37.16 -4.88 20.06
CA SER A 178 36.64 -6.28 20.14
C SER A 178 35.22 -6.29 20.74
N SER A 179 34.50 -7.43 20.67
CA SER A 179 33.36 -7.86 21.53
C SER A 179 31.98 -7.19 21.28
N GLY A 180 30.86 -7.92 21.27
CA GLY A 180 30.65 -9.37 21.42
C GLY A 180 29.21 -9.81 21.08
N THR A 181 29.02 -11.10 20.82
CA THR A 181 27.76 -11.71 20.33
C THR A 181 26.61 -11.67 21.34
N GLY A 182 25.40 -11.33 20.89
CA GLY A 182 24.16 -11.44 21.69
C GLY A 182 22.90 -11.54 20.82
N GLN A 183 22.27 -12.71 20.80
CA GLN A 183 21.02 -12.96 20.07
C GLN A 183 19.83 -12.27 20.78
N ASN A 184 18.90 -11.68 20.01
CA ASN A 184 17.64 -11.13 20.54
C ASN A 184 16.42 -11.71 19.80
N THR A 185 16.25 -13.03 19.89
CA THR A 185 14.96 -13.68 19.61
C THR A 185 14.01 -13.37 20.78
N GLY A 186 12.86 -12.74 20.49
CA GLY A 186 11.74 -12.66 21.44
C GLY A 186 11.30 -11.26 21.86
N LYS A 187 10.44 -10.62 21.06
CA LYS A 187 9.57 -9.50 21.49
C LYS A 187 8.10 -9.68 21.02
N THR A 188 7.56 -10.89 21.20
CA THR A 188 6.14 -11.19 20.97
C THR A 188 5.57 -12.09 22.07
N ALA A 189 5.54 -11.61 23.33
CA ALA A 189 4.97 -12.37 24.45
C ALA A 189 4.50 -11.51 25.66
N ALA A 190 4.28 -10.20 25.51
CA ALA A 190 3.98 -9.32 26.65
C ALA A 190 2.49 -8.99 26.89
N ILE A 191 1.60 -9.25 25.92
CA ILE A 191 0.21 -8.77 25.96
C ILE A 191 -0.78 -9.80 26.52
N ILE A 192 -0.46 -11.10 26.47
CA ILE A 192 -1.42 -12.18 26.77
C ILE A 192 -1.51 -12.51 28.28
N LEU A 193 -0.45 -12.26 29.07
CA LEU A 193 -0.45 -12.53 30.51
C LEU A 193 -1.14 -11.45 31.38
N GLY A 194 -1.27 -10.22 30.87
CA GLY A 194 -1.94 -9.13 31.60
C GLY A 194 -3.48 -9.21 31.60
N GLY A 195 -4.07 -9.80 30.56
CA GLY A 195 -5.53 -9.83 30.37
C GLY A 195 -6.27 -10.65 31.43
N VAL A 196 -5.74 -11.82 31.80
CA VAL A 196 -6.41 -12.74 32.74
C VAL A 196 -6.50 -12.15 34.14
N VAL A 197 -5.42 -11.51 34.62
CA VAL A 197 -5.40 -10.85 35.94
C VAL A 197 -6.32 -9.63 35.96
N GLY A 198 -6.31 -8.82 34.89
CA GLY A 198 -7.15 -7.64 34.76
C GLY A 198 -8.66 -7.97 34.77
N VAL A 199 -9.08 -8.98 34.00
CA VAL A 199 -10.49 -9.42 33.96
C VAL A 199 -10.92 -10.01 35.31
N GLY A 200 -10.06 -10.82 35.96
CA GLY A 200 -10.34 -11.38 37.28
C GLY A 200 -10.54 -10.30 38.36
N PHE A 201 -9.64 -9.30 38.41
CA PHE A 201 -9.75 -8.19 39.34
C PHE A 201 -11.03 -7.37 39.11
N LEU A 202 -11.35 -7.05 37.85
CA LEU A 202 -12.54 -6.28 37.49
C LEU A 202 -13.84 -7.03 37.87
N PHE A 203 -13.88 -8.35 37.67
CA PHE A 203 -15.03 -9.18 38.08
C PHE A 203 -15.21 -9.20 39.61
N ILE A 204 -14.12 -9.31 40.38
CA ILE A 204 -14.16 -9.23 41.86
C ILE A 204 -14.67 -7.85 42.32
N CYS A 205 -14.18 -6.76 41.72
CA CYS A 205 -14.66 -5.41 42.04
C CYS A 205 -16.16 -5.24 41.75
N LEU A 206 -16.68 -5.78 40.65
CA LEU A 206 -18.11 -5.74 40.33
C LEU A 206 -18.96 -6.54 41.32
N LEU A 207 -18.47 -7.69 41.81
CA LEU A 207 -19.18 -8.46 42.84
C LEU A 207 -19.25 -7.71 44.17
N PHE A 208 -18.15 -7.07 44.60
CA PHE A 208 -18.15 -6.22 45.79
C PHE A 208 -19.07 -5.00 45.65
N ALA A 209 -19.05 -4.32 44.50
CA ALA A 209 -19.93 -3.19 44.23
C ALA A 209 -21.42 -3.58 44.28
N ARG A 210 -21.80 -4.73 43.69
CA ARG A 210 -23.18 -5.26 43.78
C ARG A 210 -23.56 -5.66 45.20
N GLY A 211 -22.63 -6.22 45.98
CA GLY A 211 -22.86 -6.54 47.40
C GLY A 211 -23.09 -5.29 48.27
N LEU A 212 -22.42 -4.17 47.96
CA LEU A 212 -22.63 -2.89 48.64
C LEU A 212 -23.93 -2.21 48.20
N MET A 213 -24.26 -2.20 46.91
CA MET A 213 -25.53 -1.63 46.42
C MET A 213 -26.74 -2.39 46.95
N LYS A 214 -26.70 -3.73 46.97
CA LYS A 214 -27.78 -4.53 47.57
C LYS A 214 -27.99 -4.24 49.06
N LYS A 215 -26.97 -3.73 49.77
CA LYS A 215 -27.08 -3.30 51.17
C LYS A 215 -27.73 -1.92 51.36
N HIS A 216 -27.93 -1.17 50.28
CA HIS A 216 -28.56 0.15 50.27
C HIS A 216 -30.04 0.09 49.82
N ASP A 217 -30.48 -1.04 49.27
CA ASP A 217 -31.89 -1.28 48.89
C ASP A 217 -32.72 -1.88 50.05
N ASP A 218 -32.08 -2.24 51.17
CA ASP A 218 -32.68 -2.83 52.38
C ASP A 218 -32.77 -1.81 53.57
N PHE A 219 -32.88 -0.51 53.30
CA PHE A 219 -33.01 0.55 54.32
C PHE A 219 -33.98 1.68 53.91
#